data_AF-A0AAV3FER9-F1
#
_entry.id   AF-A0AAV3FER9-F1
#
_cell.length_a   1.000
_cell.length_b   1.000
_cell.length_c   1.000
_cell.angle_alpha   90.00
_cell.angle_beta   90.00
_cell.angle_gamma   90.00
#
_symmetry.space_group_name_H-M   'P 1'
#
loop_
_entity.id
_entity.type
_entity.pdbx_description
1 polymer ?
#
loop_
_entity_poly.entity_id
_entity_poly.type
_entity_poly.pdbx_seq_one_letter_code
_entity_poly.pdbx_strand_id
1 'polypeptide(L)'
;MDKKKLIIGGSILVILIIGGTIFSLNKLKNNKQEPIKVEENKKDNKIVEKSNEENKGLSDEELKKKYYLLQNSNISVKDRVEASEVARKFAKDMTEFDINNPKKNEEEALSLVSTDIDKEVEGYFITLGQSKEIKEKKVTKIRSEERNNKDNNGYVYIYVTVVYDNIDENNQKKQDSKSYKMQLLKIDNEYKITSYKEY
;
A
#
# COMPACT_ATOMS: atom_id res chain seq x y z
N MET A 1 -8.28 -43.75 47.05
CA MET A 1 -9.70 -44.13 46.85
C MET A 1 -10.44 -42.85 46.50
N ASP A 2 -11.16 -42.67 45.40
CA ASP A 2 -11.46 -43.55 44.28
C ASP A 2 -11.79 -42.68 43.06
N LYS A 3 -11.48 -43.22 41.89
CA LYS A 3 -11.91 -42.74 40.58
C LYS A 3 -13.41 -43.05 40.37
N LYS A 4 -14.13 -42.20 39.64
CA LYS A 4 -15.14 -42.53 38.58
C LYS A 4 -15.75 -41.20 38.07
N LYS A 5 -15.53 -40.80 36.80
CA LYS A 5 -16.27 -41.18 35.55
C LYS A 5 -17.66 -40.48 35.48
N LEU A 6 -18.19 -39.90 34.39
CA LEU A 6 -17.87 -39.86 32.94
C LEU A 6 -19.03 -39.11 32.17
N ILE A 7 -18.81 -38.78 30.88
CA ILE A 7 -19.76 -38.61 29.73
C ILE A 7 -20.41 -37.21 29.53
N ILE A 8 -19.95 -36.39 28.55
CA ILE A 8 -20.31 -36.32 27.10
C ILE A 8 -21.75 -35.84 26.83
N GLY A 9 -21.88 -34.78 26.05
CA GLY A 9 -23.08 -34.57 25.24
C GLY A 9 -23.25 -33.16 24.69
N GLY A 10 -22.92 -32.96 23.40
CA GLY A 10 -23.70 -32.06 22.56
C GLY A 10 -23.06 -30.74 22.17
N SER A 11 -22.26 -30.77 21.10
CA SER A 11 -22.01 -29.65 20.20
C SER A 11 -23.33 -29.17 19.58
N ILE A 12 -23.62 -27.86 19.55
CA ILE A 12 -24.38 -27.24 18.46
C ILE A 12 -23.82 -25.83 18.20
N LEU A 13 -23.41 -25.70 16.94
CA LEU A 13 -22.92 -24.55 16.21
C LEU A 13 -24.06 -23.54 16.02
N VAL A 14 -23.88 -22.29 16.44
CA VAL A 14 -24.81 -21.19 16.06
C VAL A 14 -24.36 -20.66 14.70
N ILE A 15 -25.20 -20.89 13.69
CA ILE A 15 -25.00 -20.48 12.30
C ILE A 15 -25.33 -18.99 12.15
N LEU A 16 -24.41 -18.27 11.50
CA LEU A 16 -24.56 -16.93 10.93
C LEU A 16 -25.73 -16.88 9.94
N ILE A 17 -26.72 -16.03 10.21
CA ILE A 17 -27.78 -15.70 9.27
C ILE A 17 -27.22 -14.67 8.29
N ILE A 18 -26.80 -15.13 7.11
CA ILE A 18 -26.65 -14.28 5.93
C ILE A 18 -28.04 -14.20 5.27
N GLY A 19 -28.64 -13.01 5.31
CA GLY A 19 -29.83 -12.70 4.54
C GLY A 19 -29.48 -12.61 3.05
N GLY A 20 -29.77 -13.68 2.31
CA GLY A 20 -29.74 -13.74 0.85
C GLY A 20 -31.06 -14.29 0.34
N THR A 21 -31.68 -13.55 -0.56
CA THR A 21 -33.00 -13.76 -1.16
C THR A 21 -33.16 -15.12 -1.85
N ILE A 22 -34.35 -15.71 -1.65
CA ILE A 22 -34.84 -16.95 -2.28
C ILE A 22 -35.04 -16.72 -3.79
N PHE A 23 -34.41 -17.53 -4.65
CA PHE A 23 -34.90 -17.74 -6.01
C PHE A 23 -34.68 -19.17 -6.50
N SER A 24 -35.80 -19.76 -6.92
CA SER A 24 -36.14 -21.09 -7.45
C SER A 24 -35.07 -22.08 -7.92
N LEU A 25 -35.24 -23.33 -7.46
CA LEU A 25 -34.73 -24.57 -8.07
C LEU A 25 -35.48 -24.91 -9.37
N ASN A 26 -34.74 -25.32 -10.40
CA ASN A 26 -35.21 -26.35 -11.34
C ASN A 26 -34.04 -27.20 -11.87
N LYS A 27 -33.98 -28.44 -11.36
CA LYS A 27 -33.62 -29.72 -12.02
C LYS A 27 -32.62 -29.72 -13.21
N LEU A 28 -31.40 -30.24 -13.02
CA LEU A 28 -30.88 -31.51 -13.60
C LEU A 28 -29.32 -31.65 -13.49
N LYS A 29 -28.93 -32.78 -12.90
CA LYS A 29 -27.71 -33.62 -13.05
C LYS A 29 -26.47 -33.11 -13.81
N ASN A 30 -25.34 -33.36 -13.13
CA ASN A 30 -23.98 -33.63 -13.62
C ASN A 30 -23.26 -32.49 -14.37
N ASN A 31 -22.29 -31.85 -13.70
CA ASN A 31 -20.96 -31.64 -14.26
C ASN A 31 -19.94 -31.15 -13.21
N LYS A 32 -18.67 -31.47 -13.51
CA LYS A 32 -17.42 -31.21 -12.78
C LYS A 32 -17.39 -29.91 -11.97
N GLN A 33 -16.74 -29.98 -10.80
CA GLN A 33 -16.17 -28.80 -10.13
C GLN A 33 -15.25 -28.10 -11.14
N GLU A 34 -15.67 -26.93 -11.62
CA GLU A 34 -14.76 -25.98 -12.23
C GLU A 34 -13.90 -25.40 -11.10
N PRO A 35 -12.56 -25.40 -11.23
CA PRO A 35 -11.73 -24.61 -10.34
C PRO A 35 -12.09 -23.15 -10.56
N ILE A 36 -12.41 -22.45 -9.46
CA ILE A 36 -12.48 -20.99 -9.45
C ILE A 36 -11.14 -20.51 -10.00
N LYS A 37 -11.16 -20.01 -11.24
CA LYS A 37 -10.02 -19.28 -11.79
C LYS A 37 -9.86 -18.06 -10.91
N VAL A 38 -8.86 -18.09 -10.05
CA VAL A 38 -8.25 -16.88 -9.52
C VAL A 38 -7.76 -16.15 -10.75
N GLU A 39 -8.50 -15.12 -11.13
CA GLU A 39 -8.08 -14.19 -12.16
C GLU A 39 -6.83 -13.52 -11.59
N GLU A 40 -5.65 -13.98 -12.03
CA GLU A 40 -4.40 -13.24 -11.87
C GLU A 40 -4.63 -11.90 -12.57
N ASN A 41 -5.14 -10.92 -11.84
CA ASN A 41 -4.97 -9.53 -12.19
C ASN A 41 -3.48 -9.25 -12.08
N LYS A 42 -2.74 -9.58 -13.15
CA LYS A 42 -1.47 -8.94 -13.45
C LYS A 42 -1.79 -7.47 -13.72
N LYS A 43 -1.97 -6.69 -12.65
CA LYS A 43 -1.77 -5.25 -12.72
C LYS A 43 -0.29 -5.11 -13.02
N ASP A 44 0.03 -4.83 -14.28
CA ASP A 44 1.38 -4.52 -14.73
C ASP A 44 2.01 -3.53 -13.75
N ASN A 45 3.08 -3.95 -13.11
CA ASN A 45 3.71 -3.20 -12.04
C ASN A 45 4.58 -2.08 -12.65
N LYS A 46 3.90 -1.09 -13.23
CA LYS A 46 4.43 0.08 -13.97
C LYS A 46 5.53 0.83 -13.22
N ILE A 47 5.55 0.71 -11.90
CA ILE A 47 6.53 1.32 -10.99
C ILE A 47 7.87 0.62 -11.09
N VAL A 48 7.87 -0.72 -11.12
CA VAL A 48 9.08 -1.54 -11.27
C VAL A 48 9.72 -1.27 -12.63
N GLU A 49 8.92 -1.11 -13.69
CA GLU A 49 9.44 -0.78 -15.03
C GLU A 49 10.08 0.61 -15.07
N LYS A 50 9.39 1.64 -14.59
CA LYS A 50 9.90 3.02 -14.62
C LYS A 50 11.16 3.20 -13.75
N SER A 51 11.16 2.58 -12.57
CA SER A 51 12.33 2.61 -11.68
C SER A 51 13.52 1.87 -12.27
N ASN A 52 13.31 0.76 -12.98
CA ASN A 52 14.37 0.04 -13.68
C ASN A 52 15.05 0.89 -14.77
N GLU A 53 14.32 1.77 -15.45
CA GLU A 53 14.90 2.70 -16.42
C GLU A 53 15.74 3.79 -15.76
N GLU A 54 15.21 4.46 -14.72
CA GLU A 54 15.93 5.54 -14.00
C GLU A 54 17.14 5.04 -13.21
N ASN A 55 17.19 3.74 -12.90
CA ASN A 55 18.29 3.09 -12.18
C ASN A 55 19.23 2.30 -13.08
N LYS A 56 18.95 2.25 -14.40
CA LYS A 56 19.70 1.43 -15.34
C LYS A 56 21.18 1.83 -15.35
N GLY A 57 22.05 0.87 -15.08
CA GLY A 57 23.51 1.07 -15.09
C GLY A 57 24.10 1.58 -13.78
N LEU A 58 23.29 1.86 -12.75
CA LEU A 58 23.80 2.17 -11.42
C LEU A 58 24.28 0.90 -10.70
N SER A 59 25.43 1.01 -10.03
CA SER A 59 25.92 0.00 -9.10
C SER A 59 25.15 -0.01 -7.79
N ASP A 60 25.25 -1.10 -7.03
CA ASP A 60 24.65 -1.21 -5.70
C ASP A 60 25.07 -0.07 -4.76
N GLU A 61 26.33 0.39 -4.83
CA GLU A 61 26.82 1.50 -4.00
C GLU A 61 26.23 2.86 -4.42
N GLU A 62 25.99 3.07 -5.71
CA GLU A 62 25.30 4.27 -6.20
C GLU A 62 23.82 4.25 -5.83
N LEU A 63 23.16 3.09 -5.92
CA LEU A 63 21.78 2.92 -5.47
C LEU A 63 21.66 3.17 -3.96
N LYS A 64 22.56 2.62 -3.15
CA LYS A 64 22.59 2.90 -1.70
C LYS A 64 22.72 4.38 -1.41
N LYS A 65 23.54 5.12 -2.15
CA LYS A 65 23.67 6.58 -1.99
C LYS A 65 22.41 7.33 -2.45
N LYS A 66 21.85 6.97 -3.61
CA LYS A 66 20.66 7.61 -4.19
C LYS A 66 19.44 7.51 -3.26
N TYR A 67 19.23 6.33 -2.67
CA TYR A 67 18.08 6.04 -1.81
C TYR A 67 18.39 6.10 -0.32
N TYR A 68 19.61 6.51 0.07
CA TYR A 68 20.11 6.51 1.45
C TYR A 68 19.82 5.18 2.16
N LEU A 69 20.20 4.08 1.52
CA LEU A 69 20.04 2.73 2.04
C LEU A 69 21.08 2.41 3.11
N LEU A 70 20.70 1.56 4.07
CA LEU A 70 21.59 1.07 5.10
C LEU A 70 22.67 0.17 4.49
N GLN A 71 23.90 0.28 5.01
CA GLN A 71 25.02 -0.50 4.49
C GLN A 71 24.92 -2.00 4.83
N ASN A 72 24.45 -2.30 6.05
CA ASN A 72 24.35 -3.66 6.57
C ASN A 72 22.87 -4.02 6.71
N SER A 73 22.34 -4.72 5.72
CA SER A 73 20.97 -5.24 5.70
C SER A 73 20.97 -6.65 5.13
N ASN A 74 20.10 -7.51 5.64
CA ASN A 74 19.90 -8.87 5.13
C ASN A 74 19.01 -8.88 3.87
N ILE A 75 18.40 -7.73 3.52
CA ILE A 75 17.56 -7.57 2.34
C ILE A 75 18.42 -7.04 1.18
N SER A 76 18.21 -7.60 -0.02
CA SER A 76 18.98 -7.23 -1.21
C SER A 76 18.86 -5.74 -1.52
N VAL A 77 19.88 -5.15 -2.16
CA VAL A 77 19.82 -3.74 -2.58
C VAL A 77 18.67 -3.52 -3.56
N LYS A 78 18.48 -4.44 -4.51
CA LYS A 78 17.38 -4.41 -5.48
C LYS A 78 16.01 -4.30 -4.82
N ASP A 79 15.73 -5.17 -3.84
CA ASP A 79 14.46 -5.17 -3.12
C ASP A 79 14.25 -3.89 -2.31
N ARG A 80 15.29 -3.35 -1.70
CA ARG A 80 15.22 -2.09 -0.93
C ARG A 80 15.05 -0.86 -1.82
N VAL A 81 15.58 -0.90 -3.04
CA VAL A 81 15.32 0.12 -4.07
C VAL A 81 13.86 0.05 -4.51
N GLU A 82 13.33 -1.14 -4.77
CA GLU A 82 11.91 -1.35 -5.12
C GLU A 82 10.99 -0.81 -4.02
N ALA A 83 11.23 -1.19 -2.77
CA ALA A 83 10.50 -0.67 -1.61
C ALA A 83 10.58 0.86 -1.50
N SER A 84 11.76 1.44 -1.78
CA SER A 84 11.94 2.90 -1.76
C SER A 84 11.15 3.60 -2.85
N GLU A 85 11.05 3.02 -4.04
CA GLU A 85 10.27 3.56 -5.15
C GLU A 85 8.77 3.45 -4.91
N VAL A 86 8.30 2.32 -4.36
CA VAL A 86 6.91 2.16 -3.90
C VAL A 86 6.56 3.24 -2.86
N ALA A 87 7.42 3.42 -1.84
CA ALA A 87 7.22 4.42 -0.81
C ALA A 87 7.20 5.85 -1.37
N ARG A 88 8.12 6.18 -2.30
CA ARG A 88 8.17 7.50 -2.95
C ARG A 88 6.91 7.75 -3.77
N LYS A 89 6.46 6.78 -4.55
CA LYS A 89 5.25 6.95 -5.34
C LYS A 89 4.02 7.12 -4.46
N PHE A 90 3.85 6.30 -3.42
CA PHE A 90 2.75 6.46 -2.48
C PHE A 90 2.76 7.84 -1.82
N ALA A 91 3.91 8.31 -1.31
CA ALA A 91 4.01 9.64 -0.72
C ALA A 91 3.63 10.75 -1.71
N LYS A 92 4.05 10.61 -2.98
CA LYS A 92 3.70 11.55 -4.04
C LYS A 92 2.19 11.53 -4.30
N ASP A 93 1.59 10.36 -4.47
CA ASP A 93 0.17 10.19 -4.78
C ASP A 93 -0.72 10.69 -3.63
N MET A 94 -0.29 10.48 -2.38
CA MET A 94 -0.94 11.03 -1.18
C MET A 94 -0.74 12.55 -1.04
N THR A 95 0.31 13.15 -1.62
CA THR A 95 0.58 14.59 -1.48
C THR A 95 -0.03 15.42 -2.61
N GLU A 96 0.01 14.93 -3.85
CA GLU A 96 -0.51 15.64 -5.00
C GLU A 96 -2.04 15.75 -4.96
N PHE A 97 -2.53 16.93 -5.29
CA PHE A 97 -3.95 17.25 -5.22
C PHE A 97 -4.32 18.26 -6.31
N ASP A 98 -5.50 18.10 -6.88
CA ASP A 98 -6.14 19.06 -7.79
C ASP A 98 -7.62 19.11 -7.40
N ILE A 99 -8.13 20.29 -7.05
CA ILE A 99 -9.53 20.48 -6.65
C ILE A 99 -10.52 20.04 -7.73
N ASN A 100 -10.12 20.07 -9.01
CA ASN A 100 -10.96 19.63 -10.12
C ASN A 100 -10.99 18.12 -10.28
N ASN A 101 -10.01 17.42 -9.68
CA ASN A 101 -9.95 15.97 -9.68
C ASN A 101 -9.32 15.45 -8.37
N PRO A 102 -10.04 15.59 -7.24
CA PRO A 102 -9.50 15.37 -5.90
C PRO A 102 -9.10 13.92 -5.62
N LYS A 103 -9.63 12.97 -6.41
CA LYS A 103 -9.39 11.53 -6.31
C LYS A 103 -8.47 10.99 -7.40
N LYS A 104 -7.84 11.86 -8.21
CA LYS A 104 -7.00 11.46 -9.36
C LYS A 104 -5.98 10.37 -9.04
N ASN A 105 -5.40 10.41 -7.85
CA ASN A 105 -4.32 9.51 -7.44
C ASN A 105 -4.78 8.38 -6.50
N GLU A 106 -6.10 8.28 -6.20
CA GLU A 106 -6.65 7.34 -5.22
C GLU A 106 -6.39 5.88 -5.63
N GLU A 107 -6.72 5.51 -6.88
CA GLU A 107 -6.52 4.13 -7.37
C GLU A 107 -5.04 3.72 -7.33
N GLU A 108 -4.17 4.63 -7.75
CA GLU A 108 -2.73 4.43 -7.81
C GLU A 108 -2.13 4.28 -6.40
N ALA A 109 -2.57 5.08 -5.43
CA ALA A 109 -2.19 4.93 -4.02
C ALA A 109 -2.69 3.61 -3.41
N LEU A 110 -3.95 3.24 -3.68
CA LEU A 110 -4.54 2.00 -3.18
C LEU A 110 -3.84 0.75 -3.74
N SER A 111 -3.33 0.81 -4.97
CA SER A 111 -2.56 -0.31 -5.55
C SER A 111 -1.24 -0.61 -4.82
N LEU A 112 -0.74 0.34 -4.02
CA LEU A 112 0.56 0.27 -3.34
C LEU A 112 0.48 -0.19 -1.89
N VAL A 113 -0.72 -0.32 -1.34
CA VAL A 113 -0.91 -0.68 0.07
C VAL A 113 -1.40 -2.11 0.23
N SER A 114 -1.21 -2.69 1.41
CA SER A 114 -1.88 -3.93 1.78
C SER A 114 -3.36 -3.67 2.06
N THR A 115 -4.16 -4.74 2.02
CA THR A 115 -5.59 -4.71 2.37
C THR A 115 -5.85 -4.27 3.81
N ASP A 116 -4.84 -4.26 4.67
CA ASP A 116 -5.00 -3.88 6.08
C ASP A 116 -5.19 -2.37 6.28
N ILE A 117 -4.75 -1.55 5.30
CA ILE A 117 -4.78 -0.08 5.40
C ILE A 117 -5.51 0.60 4.23
N ASP A 118 -6.18 -0.17 3.36
CA ASP A 118 -6.90 0.36 2.20
C ASP A 118 -7.97 1.41 2.61
N LYS A 119 -8.73 1.13 3.67
CA LYS A 119 -9.77 2.03 4.22
C LYS A 119 -9.21 3.31 4.79
N GLU A 120 -8.00 3.28 5.35
CA GLU A 120 -7.32 4.48 5.81
C GLU A 120 -6.98 5.39 4.63
N VAL A 121 -6.48 4.81 3.53
CA VAL A 121 -6.14 5.54 2.30
C VAL A 121 -7.40 6.08 1.61
N GLU A 122 -8.46 5.28 1.48
CA GLU A 122 -9.76 5.74 0.98
C GLU A 122 -10.29 6.94 1.79
N GLY A 123 -10.24 6.83 3.12
CA GLY A 123 -10.68 7.90 4.03
C GLY A 123 -9.88 9.20 3.87
N TYR A 124 -8.58 9.10 3.59
CA TYR A 124 -7.74 10.25 3.30
C TYR A 124 -8.22 10.99 2.04
N PHE A 125 -8.44 10.30 0.93
CA PHE A 125 -8.89 10.94 -0.32
C PHE A 125 -10.31 11.51 -0.21
N ILE A 126 -11.19 10.89 0.59
CA ILE A 126 -12.50 11.46 0.91
C ILE A 126 -12.34 12.80 1.62
N THR A 127 -11.51 12.86 2.66
CA THR A 127 -11.28 14.08 3.45
C THR A 127 -10.60 15.16 2.60
N LEU A 128 -9.60 14.78 1.81
CA LEU A 128 -8.87 15.68 0.92
C LEU A 128 -9.80 16.31 -0.13
N GLY A 129 -10.75 15.54 -0.68
CA GLY A 129 -11.73 16.03 -1.65
C GLY A 129 -12.80 16.97 -1.08
N GLN A 130 -12.88 17.11 0.25
CA GLN A 130 -13.74 18.11 0.89
C GLN A 130 -13.05 19.46 1.09
N SER A 131 -11.74 19.55 0.80
CA SER A 131 -10.98 20.79 0.90
C SER A 131 -11.48 21.84 -0.09
N LYS A 132 -11.69 23.07 0.40
CA LYS A 132 -12.06 24.24 -0.42
C LYS A 132 -10.97 25.30 -0.47
N GLU A 133 -10.01 25.24 0.44
CA GLU A 133 -8.97 26.26 0.62
C GLU A 133 -7.78 26.06 -0.32
N ILE A 134 -7.60 24.83 -0.79
CA ILE A 134 -6.46 24.42 -1.61
C ILE A 134 -6.96 24.13 -3.02
N LYS A 135 -6.36 24.77 -4.01
CA LYS A 135 -6.64 24.52 -5.43
C LYS A 135 -5.77 23.38 -5.96
N GLU A 136 -4.48 23.40 -5.64
CA GLU A 136 -3.52 22.42 -6.14
C GLU A 136 -2.39 22.18 -5.13
N LYS A 137 -1.95 20.93 -5.00
CA LYS A 137 -0.65 20.57 -4.43
C LYS A 137 0.17 19.84 -5.49
N LYS A 138 1.35 20.38 -5.79
CA LYS A 138 2.24 19.81 -6.80
C LYS A 138 3.59 19.46 -6.18
N VAL A 139 3.96 18.18 -6.25
CA VAL A 139 5.25 17.72 -5.74
C VAL A 139 6.37 18.25 -6.63
N THR A 140 7.37 18.89 -6.01
CA THR A 140 8.54 19.45 -6.69
C THR A 140 9.80 18.68 -6.38
N LYS A 141 9.89 18.06 -5.20
CA LYS A 141 11.03 17.22 -4.81
C LYS A 141 10.58 16.10 -3.91
N ILE A 142 11.21 14.94 -4.06
CA ILE A 142 11.00 13.78 -3.21
C ILE A 142 12.33 13.11 -2.91
N ARG A 143 12.53 12.71 -1.66
CA ARG A 143 13.66 11.88 -1.25
C ARG A 143 13.18 10.76 -0.34
N SER A 144 13.84 9.62 -0.39
CA SER A 144 13.64 8.53 0.57
C SER A 144 14.93 8.22 1.31
N GLU A 145 14.80 7.63 2.50
CA GLU A 145 15.90 7.06 3.27
C GLU A 145 15.45 5.80 4.02
N GLU A 146 16.30 4.79 4.04
CA GLU A 146 16.06 3.55 4.78
C GLU A 146 16.42 3.75 6.25
N ARG A 147 15.53 3.35 7.17
CA ARG A 147 15.83 3.35 8.61
C ARG A 147 15.53 1.98 9.21
N ASN A 148 16.13 1.65 10.34
CA ASN A 148 15.70 0.55 11.24
C ASN A 148 15.40 -0.84 10.62
N ASN A 149 16.12 -1.29 9.58
CA ASN A 149 15.96 -2.66 9.02
C ASN A 149 16.89 -3.71 9.63
N LYS A 150 17.21 -3.56 10.92
CA LYS A 150 18.06 -4.53 11.64
C LYS A 150 17.27 -5.69 12.22
N ASP A 151 15.96 -5.53 12.33
CA ASP A 151 15.07 -6.55 12.83
C ASP A 151 14.85 -7.55 11.69
N ASN A 152 15.18 -8.81 11.92
CA ASN A 152 15.17 -9.87 10.90
C ASN A 152 13.74 -10.32 10.55
N ASN A 153 12.82 -9.36 10.42
CA ASN A 153 11.37 -9.52 10.34
C ASN A 153 10.83 -9.37 8.91
N GLY A 154 11.71 -9.16 7.92
CA GLY A 154 11.36 -9.03 6.50
C GLY A 154 10.76 -7.68 6.10
N TYR A 155 10.55 -6.77 7.05
CA TYR A 155 10.07 -5.43 6.75
C TYR A 155 11.19 -4.52 6.27
N VAL A 156 10.82 -3.58 5.39
CA VAL A 156 11.64 -2.45 4.98
C VAL A 156 10.98 -1.18 5.49
N TYR A 157 11.64 -0.43 6.37
CA TYR A 157 11.17 0.87 6.82
C TYR A 157 11.81 1.98 6.00
N ILE A 158 10.97 2.73 5.28
CA ILE A 158 11.39 3.86 4.45
C ILE A 158 10.78 5.14 5.00
N TYR A 159 11.61 6.15 5.18
CA TYR A 159 11.19 7.51 5.44
C TYR A 159 11.21 8.30 4.13
N VAL A 160 10.13 9.00 3.80
CA VAL A 160 10.03 9.81 2.59
C VAL A 160 9.75 11.25 2.97
N THR A 161 10.54 12.18 2.47
CA THR A 161 10.25 13.62 2.57
C THR A 161 9.81 14.13 1.21
N VAL A 162 8.67 14.82 1.18
CA VAL A 162 8.09 15.43 -0.01
C VAL A 162 8.09 16.94 0.17
N VAL A 163 8.63 17.65 -0.81
CA VAL A 163 8.49 19.11 -0.95
C VAL A 163 7.49 19.37 -2.06
N TYR A 164 6.54 20.26 -1.80
CA TYR A 164 5.46 20.54 -2.72
C TYR A 164 5.12 22.02 -2.72
N ASP A 165 4.62 22.48 -3.86
CA ASP A 165 4.00 23.79 -3.99
C ASP A 165 2.51 23.64 -3.67
N ASN A 166 2.01 24.45 -2.75
CA ASN A 166 0.61 24.60 -2.43
C ASN A 166 0.09 25.89 -3.09
N ILE A 167 -0.94 25.75 -3.91
CA ILE A 167 -1.62 26.86 -4.57
C ILE A 167 -3.01 26.96 -3.95
N ASP A 168 -3.30 28.09 -3.31
CA ASP A 168 -4.59 28.35 -2.69
C ASP A 168 -5.64 28.85 -3.71
N GLU A 169 -6.86 29.09 -3.22
CA GLU A 169 -7.96 29.65 -4.02
C GLU A 169 -7.65 31.02 -4.66
N ASN A 170 -6.74 31.79 -4.05
CA ASN A 170 -6.32 33.11 -4.51
C ASN A 170 -5.12 33.04 -5.48
N ASN A 171 -4.71 31.84 -5.89
CA ASN A 171 -3.51 31.55 -6.67
C ASN A 171 -2.20 32.00 -6.00
N GLN A 172 -2.19 32.14 -4.67
CA GLN A 172 -0.96 32.34 -3.92
C GLN A 172 -0.22 31.02 -3.85
N LYS A 173 1.08 31.07 -4.18
CA LYS A 173 1.96 29.91 -4.18
C LYS A 173 2.83 29.94 -2.93
N LYS A 174 2.73 28.89 -2.12
CA LYS A 174 3.63 28.65 -0.98
C LYS A 174 4.29 27.29 -1.13
N GLN A 175 5.59 27.21 -0.86
CA GLN A 175 6.28 25.94 -0.77
C GLN A 175 6.16 25.39 0.66
N ASP A 176 5.88 24.11 0.76
CA ASP A 176 5.80 23.39 2.03
C ASP A 176 6.44 22.01 1.89
N SER A 177 6.58 21.30 3.01
CA SER A 177 7.12 19.96 3.06
C SER A 177 6.43 19.11 4.11
N LYS A 178 6.33 17.82 3.85
CA LYS A 178 5.90 16.83 4.84
C LYS A 178 6.67 15.54 4.72
N SER A 179 6.66 14.76 5.78
CA SER A 179 7.38 13.48 5.81
C SER A 179 6.47 12.32 6.16
N TYR A 180 6.79 11.16 5.60
CA TYR A 180 6.12 9.90 5.84
C TYR A 180 7.11 8.90 6.41
N LYS A 181 6.71 8.16 7.44
CA LYS A 181 7.36 6.91 7.83
C LYS A 181 6.50 5.77 7.33
N MET A 182 7.07 4.84 6.58
CA MET A 182 6.34 3.70 6.02
C MET A 182 7.00 2.38 6.39
N GLN A 183 6.19 1.37 6.63
CA GLN A 183 6.61 -0.02 6.77
C GLN A 183 6.13 -0.80 5.54
N LEU A 184 7.06 -1.41 4.81
CA LEU A 184 6.77 -2.17 3.61
C LEU A 184 7.10 -3.64 3.79
N LEU A 185 6.28 -4.51 3.21
CA LEU A 185 6.48 -5.96 3.17
C LEU A 185 6.29 -6.44 1.73
N LYS A 186 7.01 -7.49 1.35
CA LYS A 186 6.81 -8.13 0.06
C LYS A 186 5.63 -9.11 0.16
N ILE A 187 4.54 -8.81 -0.54
CA ILE A 187 3.30 -9.60 -0.60
C ILE A 187 3.07 -9.96 -2.06
N ASP A 188 2.89 -11.26 -2.36
CA ASP A 188 2.71 -11.76 -3.72
C ASP A 188 3.79 -11.28 -4.71
N ASN A 189 5.05 -11.30 -4.26
CA ASN A 189 6.25 -10.82 -4.97
C ASN A 189 6.33 -9.31 -5.23
N GLU A 190 5.42 -8.50 -4.67
CA GLU A 190 5.45 -7.04 -4.79
C GLU A 190 5.60 -6.37 -3.43
N TYR A 191 6.36 -5.29 -3.35
CA TYR A 191 6.35 -4.48 -2.13
C TYR A 191 5.02 -3.72 -1.97
N LYS A 192 4.38 -3.91 -0.81
CA LYS A 192 3.18 -3.19 -0.37
C LYS A 192 3.44 -2.46 0.94
N ILE A 193 2.85 -1.29 1.10
CA ILE A 193 2.87 -0.53 2.35
C ILE A 193 1.84 -1.14 3.30
N THR A 194 2.30 -1.56 4.47
CA THR A 194 1.48 -2.20 5.51
C THR A 194 1.10 -1.24 6.64
N SER A 195 1.83 -0.13 6.77
CA SER A 195 1.48 0.99 7.63
C SER A 195 2.23 2.24 7.20
N TYR A 196 1.66 3.41 7.45
CA TYR A 196 2.35 4.68 7.28
C TYR A 196 1.95 5.68 8.38
N LYS A 197 2.79 6.70 8.57
CA LYS A 197 2.50 7.84 9.43
C LYS A 197 3.04 9.12 8.82
N GLU A 198 2.20 10.15 8.71
CA GLU A 198 2.57 11.51 8.30
C GLU A 198 3.12 12.32 9.50
N TYR A 199 4.11 13.18 9.25
CA TYR A 199 4.77 14.09 10.20
C TYR A 199 5.03 15.45 9.58
#